data_AF-A0A3D3NHZ7-F1
#
_entry.id   AF-A0A3D3NHZ7-F1
#
_cell.length_a   1.000
_cell.length_b   1.000
_cell.length_c   1.000
_cell.angle_alpha   90.00
_cell.angle_beta   90.00
_cell.angle_gamma   90.00
#
_symmetry.space_group_name_H-M   'P 1'
#
loop_
_entity.id
_entity.type
_entity.pdbx_description
1 polymer ?
#
loop_
_entity_poly.entity_id
_entity_poly.type
_entity_poly.pdbx_seq_one_letter_code
_entity_poly.pdbx_strand_id
1 'polypeptide(L)'
;PGVPLGVTFQGALRSRQAVAAEALAGHDQGVLAATTAFGKTVVAAWLIARRGVSTLVLVHRQQLLEQWVERLASFLGLPSKAI
;
A
#
# COMPACT_ATOMS: atom_id res chain seq x y z
N PRO A 1 2.08 11.54 -14.07
CA PRO A 1 2.30 10.07 -14.00
C PRO A 1 3.46 9.75 -13.05
N GLY A 2 3.40 8.63 -12.34
CA GLY A 2 4.51 8.18 -11.48
C GLY A 2 5.69 7.62 -12.29
N VAL A 3 6.84 7.49 -11.64
CA VAL A 3 8.04 6.86 -12.21
C VAL A 3 7.93 5.34 -12.05
N PRO A 4 8.32 4.52 -13.04
CA PRO A 4 8.31 3.06 -12.91
C PRO A 4 9.04 2.58 -11.64
N LEU A 5 8.43 1.65 -10.92
CA LEU A 5 8.91 1.09 -9.67
C LEU A 5 8.83 -0.44 -9.71
N GLY A 6 9.98 -1.10 -9.78
CA GLY A 6 10.09 -2.56 -9.83
C GLY A 6 10.03 -3.20 -8.44
N VAL A 7 8.84 -3.27 -7.84
CA VAL A 7 8.62 -3.91 -6.54
C VAL A 7 7.55 -4.99 -6.64
N THR A 8 7.69 -6.03 -5.81
CA THR A 8 6.69 -7.10 -5.70
C THR A 8 6.12 -7.10 -4.30
N PHE A 9 4.82 -7.33 -4.18
CA PHE A 9 4.18 -7.49 -2.88
C PHE A 9 4.58 -8.82 -2.23
N GLN A 10 5.09 -8.76 -1.01
CA GLN A 10 5.61 -9.91 -0.25
C GLN A 10 4.66 -10.41 0.86
N GLY A 11 3.45 -9.86 0.93
CA GLY A 11 2.43 -10.28 1.91
C GLY A 11 1.39 -11.24 1.32
N ALA A 12 0.36 -11.51 2.12
CA ALA A 12 -0.87 -12.16 1.68
C ALA A 12 -2.08 -11.33 2.09
N LEU A 13 -3.01 -11.12 1.16
CA LEU A 13 -4.29 -10.48 1.46
C LEU A 13 -5.26 -11.51 2.03
N ARG A 14 -5.98 -11.14 3.09
CA ARG A 14 -7.16 -11.88 3.55
C ARG A 14 -8.28 -11.73 2.53
N SER A 15 -9.26 -12.64 2.53
CA SER A 15 -10.34 -12.66 1.52
C SER A 15 -11.06 -11.32 1.35
N ARG A 16 -11.40 -10.63 2.46
CA ARG A 16 -12.02 -9.29 2.40
C ARG A 16 -11.09 -8.19 1.88
N GLN A 17 -9.79 -8.30 2.14
CA GLN A 17 -8.80 -7.35 1.65
C GLN A 17 -8.59 -7.52 0.15
N ALA A 18 -8.55 -8.76 -0.34
CA ALA A 18 -8.44 -9.07 -1.76
C ALA A 18 -9.61 -8.50 -2.57
N VAL A 19 -10.85 -8.69 -2.09
CA VAL A 19 -12.05 -8.10 -2.73
C VAL A 19 -11.94 -6.58 -2.82
N ALA A 20 -11.53 -5.91 -1.73
CA ALA A 20 -11.36 -4.47 -1.73
C ALA A 20 -10.22 -3.99 -2.66
N ALA A 21 -9.09 -4.71 -2.65
CA ALA A 21 -7.93 -4.39 -3.47
C ALA A 21 -8.22 -4.52 -4.97
N GLU A 22 -8.89 -5.60 -5.38
CA GLU A 22 -9.31 -5.82 -6.76
C GLU A 22 -10.32 -4.75 -7.23
N ALA A 23 -11.31 -4.42 -6.40
CA ALA A 23 -12.28 -3.37 -6.72
C ALA A 23 -11.61 -2.01 -6.95
N LEU A 24 -10.64 -1.65 -6.10
CA LEU A 24 -9.87 -0.40 -6.23
C LEU A 24 -8.93 -0.42 -7.44
N ALA A 25 -8.32 -1.56 -7.75
CA ALA A 25 -7.38 -1.67 -8.86
C ALA A 25 -8.05 -1.58 -10.24
N GLY A 26 -9.35 -1.88 -10.33
CA GLY A 26 -10.15 -1.68 -11.53
C GLY A 26 -10.46 -0.20 -11.85
N HIS A 27 -10.07 0.73 -10.98
CA HIS A 27 -10.35 2.16 -11.12
C HIS A 27 -9.09 3.00 -10.88
N ASP A 28 -8.98 4.13 -11.58
CA ASP A 28 -7.88 5.07 -11.36
C ASP A 28 -7.96 5.74 -10.00
N GLN A 29 -9.18 6.09 -9.58
CA GLN A 29 -9.54 6.79 -8.36
C GLN A 29 -10.47 5.90 -7.51
N GLY A 30 -10.27 5.87 -6.19
CA GLY A 30 -11.11 5.09 -5.29
C GLY A 30 -10.86 5.41 -3.83
N VAL A 31 -11.87 5.14 -2.99
CA VAL A 31 -11.80 5.37 -1.53
C VAL A 31 -12.01 4.06 -0.80
N LEU A 32 -11.05 3.70 0.05
CA LEU A 32 -11.18 2.56 0.97
C LEU A 32 -11.67 3.03 2.35
N ALA A 33 -12.98 3.02 2.55
CA ALA A 33 -13.57 3.22 3.87
C ALA A 33 -13.60 1.90 4.63
N ALA A 34 -12.73 1.75 5.63
CA ALA A 34 -12.65 0.54 6.45
C ALA A 34 -12.33 0.89 7.91
N THR A 35 -12.72 0.01 8.83
CA THR A 35 -12.42 0.17 10.26
C THR A 35 -10.91 0.10 10.55
N THR A 36 -10.51 0.48 11.76
CA THR A 36 -9.17 0.16 12.29
C THR A 36 -8.98 -1.37 12.30
N ALA A 37 -7.73 -1.82 12.23
CA ALA A 37 -7.36 -3.24 12.11
C ALA A 37 -7.84 -4.00 10.84
N PHE A 38 -8.57 -3.37 9.91
CA PHE A 38 -8.90 -3.97 8.61
C PHE A 38 -7.64 -4.33 7.80
N GLY A 39 -6.58 -3.53 7.93
CA GLY A 39 -5.37 -3.65 7.12
C GLY A 39 -5.36 -2.74 5.90
N LYS A 40 -5.76 -1.47 6.07
CA LYS A 40 -5.70 -0.47 4.99
C LYS A 40 -4.30 -0.35 4.37
N THR A 41 -3.26 -0.42 5.20
CA THR A 41 -1.86 -0.34 4.74
C THR A 41 -1.44 -1.54 3.91
N VAL A 42 -1.89 -2.77 4.22
CA VAL A 42 -1.54 -3.96 3.42
C VAL A 42 -2.24 -3.92 2.05
N VAL A 43 -3.48 -3.42 1.99
CA VAL A 43 -4.18 -3.18 0.72
C VAL A 43 -3.46 -2.11 -0.10
N ALA A 44 -3.02 -1.02 0.54
CA ALA A 44 -2.26 0.02 -0.13
C ALA A 44 -0.92 -0.50 -0.68
N ALA A 45 -0.16 -1.27 0.10
CA ALA A 45 1.09 -1.88 -0.35
C ALA A 45 0.90 -2.77 -1.58
N TRP A 46 -0.18 -3.57 -1.59
CA TRP A 46 -0.53 -4.39 -2.74
C TRP A 46 -0.88 -3.54 -3.97
N LEU A 47 -1.64 -2.45 -3.79
CA LEU A 47 -1.97 -1.53 -4.89
C LEU A 47 -0.73 -0.84 -5.47
N ILE A 48 0.22 -0.45 -4.63
CA ILE A 48 1.50 0.14 -5.05
C ILE A 48 2.27 -0.85 -5.93
N ALA A 49 2.41 -2.09 -5.47
CA ALA A 49 3.10 -3.13 -6.24
C ALA A 49 2.38 -3.45 -7.55
N ARG A 50 1.04 -3.56 -7.54
CA ARG A 50 0.25 -3.83 -8.75
C ARG A 50 0.33 -2.69 -9.76
N ARG A 51 0.35 -1.44 -9.31
CA ARG A 51 0.46 -0.27 -10.18
C ARG A 51 1.89 -0.06 -10.69
N GLY A 52 2.90 -0.52 -9.96
CA GLY A 52 4.31 -0.54 -10.40
C GLY A 52 4.89 0.85 -10.65
N VAL A 53 4.43 1.87 -9.92
CA VAL A 53 4.90 3.25 -10.05
C VAL A 53 5.09 3.92 -8.69
N SER A 54 5.94 4.94 -8.64
CA SER A 54 6.17 5.80 -7.47
C SER A 54 4.85 6.31 -6.90
N THR A 55 4.67 6.19 -5.59
CA THR A 55 3.43 6.56 -4.89
C THR A 55 3.72 7.54 -3.77
N LEU A 56 2.95 8.62 -3.68
CA LEU A 56 2.99 9.57 -2.57
C LEU A 56 2.00 9.14 -1.48
N VAL A 57 2.50 8.92 -0.27
CA VAL A 57 1.67 8.66 0.91
C VAL A 57 1.67 9.89 1.81
N LEU A 58 0.50 10.46 2.08
CA LEU A 58 0.32 11.63 2.94
C LEU A 58 -0.34 11.23 4.26
N VAL A 59 0.27 11.63 5.37
CA VAL A 59 -0.21 11.39 6.74
C VAL A 59 -0.04 12.65 7.58
N HIS A 60 -0.87 12.80 8.62
CA HIS A 60 -0.91 14.02 9.45
C HIS A 60 -0.03 13.97 10.71
N ARG A 61 0.69 12.87 10.96
CA ARG A 61 1.57 12.71 12.14
C ARG A 61 2.81 11.90 11.79
N GLN A 62 3.95 12.28 12.39
CA GLN A 62 5.22 11.57 12.24
C GLN A 62 5.13 10.09 12.66
N GLN A 63 4.45 9.78 13.75
CA GLN A 63 4.27 8.39 14.19
C GLN A 63 3.56 7.52 13.13
N LEU A 64 2.60 8.09 12.39
CA LEU A 64 1.94 7.37 11.30
C LEU A 64 2.90 7.18 10.12
N LEU A 65 3.71 8.19 9.81
CA LEU A 65 4.73 8.10 8.76
C LEU A 65 5.69 6.93 9.05
N GLU A 66 6.21 6.85 10.28
CA GLU A 66 7.12 5.79 10.70
C GLU A 66 6.47 4.40 10.58
N GLN A 67 5.19 4.26 10.95
CA GLN A 67 4.44 3.03 10.75
C GLN A 67 4.26 2.67 9.27
N TRP A 68 4.02 3.66 8.41
CA TRP A 68 3.93 3.42 6.97
C TRP A 68 5.26 2.97 6.38
N VAL A 69 6.37 3.61 6.79
CA VAL A 69 7.73 3.21 6.39
C VAL A 69 8.00 1.75 6.75
N GLU A 70 7.76 1.37 8.01
CA GLU A 70 7.97 -0.01 8.48
C GLU A 70 7.12 -1.02 7.69
N ARG A 71 5.83 -0.74 7.51
CA ARG A 71 4.91 -1.66 6.84
C ARG A 71 5.20 -1.78 5.35
N LEU A 72 5.48 -0.67 4.65
CA LEU A 72 5.82 -0.70 3.24
C LEU A 72 7.16 -1.38 2.99
N ALA A 73 8.18 -1.11 3.82
CA ALA A 73 9.46 -1.81 3.77
C ALA A 73 9.26 -3.34 3.84
N SER A 74 8.46 -3.79 4.80
CA SER A 74 8.14 -5.22 4.96
C SER A 74 7.33 -5.79 3.79
N PHE A 75 6.28 -5.11 3.33
CA PHE A 75 5.40 -5.64 2.27
C PHE A 75 5.96 -5.51 0.86
N LEU A 76 6.93 -4.62 0.63
CA LEU A 76 7.55 -4.42 -0.69
C LEU A 76 8.97 -4.99 -0.77
N GLY A 77 9.52 -5.50 0.33
CA GLY A 77 10.87 -6.06 0.37
C GLY A 77 11.97 -5.03 0.17
N LEU A 78 11.74 -3.79 0.61
CA LEU A 78 12.68 -2.69 0.48
C LEU A 78 13.27 -2.32 1.84
N PRO A 79 14.53 -1.85 1.91
CA PRO A 79 15.05 -1.29 3.14
C PRO A 79 14.27 -0.02 3.49
N SER A 80 14.06 0.25 4.79
CA SER A 80 13.28 1.42 5.24
C SER A 80 13.80 2.77 4.72
N LYS A 81 15.11 2.86 4.41
CA LYS A 81 15.73 4.06 3.81
C LYS A 81 15.36 4.29 2.34
N ALA A 82 14.78 3.28 1.68
CA ALA A 82 14.34 3.33 0.28
C ALA A 82 12.82 3.51 0.14
N ILE A 83 12.10 3.61 1.27
CA ILE A 83 10.70 4.05 1.32
C ILE A 83 10.68 5.58 1.44
#